data_AF-A0A7C2AEQ9-F1
#
_entry.id   AF-A0A7C2AEQ9-F1
#
_cell.length_a   1.000
_cell.length_b   1.000
_cell.length_c   1.000
_cell.angle_alpha   90.00
_cell.angle_beta   90.00
_cell.angle_gamma   90.00
#
_symmetry.space_group_name_H-M   'P 1'
#
loop_
_entity.id
_entity.type
_entity.pdbx_description
1 polymer ?
#
loop_
_entity_poly.entity_id
_entity_poly.type
_entity_poly.pdbx_seq_one_letter_code
_entity_poly.pdbx_strand_id
1 'polypeptide(L)'
;MKAVVENTGDTTIENINWDINITSTGLGFVLFGHKTGTIESLEPGDTVTVPSTIGRLLPPTIGFGKVNITVNVEGNTATATAFIAGMFFLSVKQT
;
A
#
# COMPACT_ATOMS: atom_id res chain seq x y z
N MET A 1 -5.48 3.34 -5.30
CA MET A 1 -4.01 3.40 -5.25
C MET A 1 -3.46 2.09 -5.80
N LYS A 2 -2.29 2.14 -6.46
CA LYS A 2 -1.57 0.99 -6.99
C LYS A 2 -0.08 1.24 -6.75
N ALA A 3 0.66 0.27 -6.24
CA ALA A 3 2.11 0.32 -6.15
C ALA A 3 2.69 -0.69 -7.15
N VAL A 4 3.71 -0.27 -7.90
CA VAL A 4 4.33 -1.05 -8.97
C VAL A 4 5.81 -1.19 -8.63
N VAL A 5 6.30 -2.42 -8.69
CA VAL A 5 7.71 -2.77 -8.53
C VAL A 5 8.21 -3.18 -9.90
N GLU A 6 9.31 -2.58 -10.34
CA GLU A 6 9.96 -2.85 -11.62
C GLU A 6 11.38 -3.34 -11.37
N ASN A 7 11.82 -4.39 -12.07
CA ASN A 7 13.22 -4.77 -12.09
C ASN A 7 13.93 -4.02 -13.23
N THR A 8 14.62 -2.94 -12.88
CA THR A 8 15.38 -2.11 -13.85
C THR A 8 16.81 -2.61 -14.05
N GLY A 9 17.19 -3.76 -13.48
CA GLY A 9 18.51 -4.37 -13.64
C GLY A 9 18.55 -5.41 -14.76
N ASP A 10 19.72 -6.01 -14.97
CA ASP A 10 19.97 -6.97 -16.06
C ASP A 10 19.85 -8.44 -15.62
N THR A 11 19.51 -8.69 -14.35
CA THR A 11 19.41 -10.04 -13.76
C THR A 11 18.07 -10.26 -13.07
N THR A 12 17.56 -11.49 -13.13
CA THR A 12 16.38 -11.89 -12.35
C THR A 12 16.64 -11.72 -10.86
N ILE A 13 15.69 -11.10 -10.17
CA ILE A 13 15.75 -10.89 -8.71
C ILE A 13 14.69 -11.79 -8.08
N GLU A 14 15.09 -12.52 -7.03
CA GLU A 14 14.21 -13.45 -6.31
C GLU A 14 13.98 -13.01 -4.86
N ASN A 15 12.88 -13.47 -4.26
CA ASN A 15 12.54 -13.26 -2.86
C ASN A 15 12.51 -11.78 -2.44
N ILE A 16 11.94 -10.92 -3.28
CA ILE A 16 11.88 -9.48 -3.06
C ILE A 16 10.82 -9.18 -2.01
N ASN A 17 11.25 -8.78 -0.82
CA ASN A 17 10.35 -8.36 0.25
C ASN A 17 9.92 -6.92 0.02
N TRP A 18 8.64 -6.69 0.26
CA TRP A 18 8.07 -5.36 0.22
C TRP A 18 7.17 -5.11 1.42
N ASP A 19 7.14 -3.86 1.84
CA ASP A 19 6.19 -3.35 2.81
C ASP A 19 5.54 -2.05 2.33
N ILE A 20 4.29 -1.86 2.71
CA ILE A 20 3.52 -0.65 2.51
C ILE A 20 3.01 -0.22 3.87
N ASN A 21 3.37 0.98 4.27
CA ASN A 21 2.91 1.61 5.48
C ASN A 21 2.10 2.88 5.13
N ILE A 22 0.91 3.00 5.69
CA ILE A 22 0.05 4.18 5.54
C ILE A 22 -0.12 4.85 6.89
N THR A 23 0.28 6.11 6.97
CA THR A 23 0.18 6.94 8.18
C THR A 23 -0.66 8.18 7.92
N SER A 24 -1.43 8.60 8.91
CA SER A 24 -2.18 9.86 8.87
C SER A 24 -1.40 10.98 9.54
N THR A 25 -1.54 12.19 9.02
CA THR A 25 -1.04 13.42 9.67
C THR A 25 -2.16 14.36 10.11
N GLY A 26 -3.43 13.96 9.98
CA GLY A 26 -4.60 14.78 10.29
C GLY A 26 -5.50 14.24 11.42
N LEU A 27 -6.41 15.09 11.89
CA LEU A 27 -7.40 14.82 12.96
C LEU A 27 -8.54 13.84 12.57
N GLY A 28 -8.45 13.18 11.41
CA GLY A 28 -9.43 12.19 10.96
C GLY A 28 -9.11 10.79 11.49
N PHE A 29 -10.14 9.98 11.70
CA PHE A 29 -10.02 8.52 11.91
C PHE A 29 -9.59 7.88 10.59
N VAL A 30 -8.31 8.03 10.28
CA VAL A 30 -7.75 7.67 8.99
C VAL A 30 -7.22 6.25 9.08
N LEU A 31 -7.49 5.50 8.01
CA LEU A 31 -6.85 4.26 7.62
C LEU A 31 -5.38 4.19 8.05
N PHE A 32 -5.10 3.48 9.13
CA PHE A 32 -3.77 2.98 9.44
C PHE A 32 -3.66 1.58 8.88
N GLY A 33 -2.54 1.29 8.24
CA GLY A 33 -2.40 0.04 7.55
C GLY A 33 -0.95 -0.25 7.27
N HIS A 34 -0.53 -1.42 7.71
CA HIS A 34 0.73 -2.01 7.31
C HIS A 34 0.40 -3.28 6.53
N LYS A 35 1.00 -3.43 5.36
CA LYS A 35 0.87 -4.62 4.54
C LYS A 35 2.24 -5.00 4.02
N THR A 36 2.58 -6.27 4.16
CA THR A 36 3.82 -6.83 3.67
C THR A 36 3.53 -7.96 2.69
N GLY A 37 4.55 -8.31 1.93
CA GLY A 37 4.55 -9.52 1.13
C GLY A 37 5.91 -9.75 0.49
N THR A 38 5.95 -10.79 -0.34
CA THR A 38 7.16 -11.18 -1.06
C THR A 38 6.77 -11.40 -2.53
N ILE A 39 7.63 -10.95 -3.45
CA ILE A 39 7.57 -11.30 -4.87
C ILE A 39 8.60 -12.42 -5.04
N GLU A 40 8.14 -13.61 -5.45
CA GLU A 40 9.01 -14.79 -5.53
C GLU A 40 10.14 -14.61 -6.56
N SER A 41 9.82 -14.05 -7.72
CA SER A 41 10.78 -13.77 -8.78
C SER A 41 10.30 -12.61 -9.66
N LEU A 42 11.23 -11.81 -10.16
CA LEU A 42 10.98 -10.71 -11.09
C LEU A 42 12.11 -10.65 -12.14
N GLU A 43 11.76 -10.95 -13.40
CA GLU A 43 12.72 -10.90 -14.52
C GLU A 43 13.10 -9.45 -14.88
N PRO A 44 14.25 -9.21 -15.53
CA PRO A 44 14.64 -7.90 -16.05
C PRO A 44 13.56 -7.28 -16.93
N GLY A 45 13.18 -6.03 -16.64
CA GLY A 45 12.16 -5.29 -17.37
C GLY A 45 10.70 -5.65 -17.02
N ASP A 46 10.48 -6.67 -16.18
CA ASP A 46 9.14 -7.01 -15.72
C ASP A 46 8.66 -6.07 -14.60
N THR A 47 7.34 -5.95 -14.52
CA THR A 47 6.68 -5.17 -13.48
C THR A 47 5.65 -6.02 -12.74
N VAL A 48 5.67 -5.93 -11.41
CA VAL A 48 4.67 -6.54 -10.54
C VAL A 48 3.89 -5.45 -9.82
N THR A 49 2.58 -5.62 -9.83
CA THR A 49 1.69 -4.77 -9.03
C THR A 49 1.54 -5.38 -7.65
N VAL A 50 2.04 -4.70 -6.63
CA VAL A 50 1.79 -5.11 -5.25
C VAL A 50 0.42 -4.59 -4.81
N PRO A 51 -0.42 -5.43 -4.18
CA PRO A 51 -1.78 -5.06 -3.83
C PRO A 51 -1.75 -4.06 -2.68
N SER A 52 -1.90 -2.77 -2.98
CA SER A 52 -1.95 -1.70 -1.98
C SER A 52 -3.29 -1.57 -1.27
N THR A 53 -4.24 -2.46 -1.56
CA THR A 53 -5.50 -2.56 -0.82
C THR A 53 -5.21 -3.15 0.55
N ILE A 54 -5.22 -2.28 1.56
CA ILE A 54 -5.16 -2.69 2.96
C ILE A 54 -6.59 -3.06 3.35
N GLY A 55 -6.87 -4.36 3.36
CA GLY A 55 -8.19 -4.91 3.57
C GLY A 55 -8.63 -4.82 5.03
N ARG A 56 -9.91 -4.45 5.20
CA ARG A 56 -10.74 -4.54 6.39
C ARG A 56 -10.70 -3.35 7.36
N LEU A 57 -11.52 -2.36 7.00
CA LEU A 57 -12.06 -1.36 7.91
C LEU A 57 -13.21 -1.96 8.73
N LEU A 58 -13.10 -1.92 10.05
CA LEU A 58 -14.18 -2.12 11.05
C LEU A 58 -14.02 -0.98 12.07
N PRO A 59 -15.06 -0.32 12.61
CA PRO A 59 -16.31 0.22 12.05
C PRO A 59 -16.06 1.68 11.53
N PRO A 60 -17.01 2.65 11.43
CA PRO A 60 -16.95 3.74 10.43
C PRO A 60 -15.72 4.64 10.56
N THR A 61 -14.78 4.52 9.63
CA THR A 61 -13.69 5.49 9.48
C THR A 61 -14.18 6.69 8.69
N ILE A 62 -14.53 7.75 9.42
CA ILE A 62 -14.63 9.09 8.88
C ILE A 62 -13.21 9.66 8.86
N GLY A 63 -12.55 9.57 7.71
CA GLY A 63 -11.19 10.06 7.52
C GLY A 63 -11.21 11.33 6.67
N PHE A 64 -10.91 12.46 7.29
CA PHE A 64 -10.55 13.70 6.57
C PHE A 64 -9.11 14.04 6.92
N GLY A 65 -8.21 13.99 5.94
CA GLY A 65 -6.82 14.32 6.22
C GLY A 65 -5.83 13.91 5.14
N LYS A 66 -4.62 14.45 5.27
CA LYS A 66 -3.46 14.01 4.50
C LYS A 66 -2.97 12.68 5.04
N VAL A 67 -2.75 11.74 4.13
CA VAL A 67 -2.13 10.46 4.40
C VAL A 67 -0.78 10.40 3.71
N ASN A 68 0.20 9.86 4.41
CA ASN A 68 1.50 9.52 3.86
C ASN A 68 1.55 8.02 3.65
N ILE A 69 1.90 7.62 2.45
CA ILE A 69 2.14 6.25 2.04
C ILE A 69 3.63 6.10 1.87
N THR A 70 4.19 5.11 2.52
CA THR A 70 5.58 4.68 2.37
C THR A 70 5.55 3.28 1.79
N VAL A 71 6.23 3.06 0.69
CA VAL A 71 6.47 1.74 0.10
C VAL A 71 7.96 1.48 0.20
N ASN A 72 8.34 0.33 0.77
CA ASN A 72 9.71 -0.12 0.81
C ASN A 72 9.81 -1.45 0.06
N VAL A 73 10.84 -1.56 -0.78
CA VAL A 73 11.18 -2.77 -1.54
C VAL A 73 12.67 -2.99 -1.41
N GLU A 74 13.09 -4.01 -0.65
CA GLU A 74 14.51 -4.35 -0.44
C GLU A 74 15.40 -3.14 -0.09
N GLY A 75 14.88 -2.22 0.74
CA GLY A 75 15.59 -1.01 1.18
C GLY A 75 15.36 0.23 0.31
N ASN A 76 14.77 0.08 -0.87
CA ASN A 76 14.36 1.22 -1.71
C ASN A 76 13.02 1.76 -1.23
N THR A 77 13.01 3.01 -0.78
CA THR A 77 11.82 3.64 -0.22
C THR A 77 11.22 4.66 -1.19
N ALA A 78 9.93 4.52 -1.49
CA ALA A 78 9.13 5.50 -2.21
C ALA A 78 8.04 6.06 -1.29
N THR A 79 7.86 7.37 -1.28
CA THR A 79 6.82 8.03 -0.49
C THR A 79 5.84 8.80 -1.37
N ALA A 80 4.57 8.75 -1.00
CA ALA A 80 3.51 9.51 -1.65
C ALA A 80 2.58 10.11 -0.60
N THR A 81 2.11 11.32 -0.85
CA THR A 81 1.10 11.96 0.00
C THR A 81 -0.22 12.05 -0.77
N ALA A 82 -1.30 11.62 -0.16
CA ALA A 82 -2.65 11.74 -0.70
C ALA A 82 -3.57 12.45 0.29
N PHE A 83 -4.67 13.01 -0.20
CA PHE A 83 -5.73 13.55 0.65
C PHE A 83 -6.94 12.66 0.58
N ILE A 84 -7.43 12.18 1.73
CA ILE A 84 -8.69 11.47 1.81
C ILE A 84 -9.76 12.46 2.23
N ALA A 85 -10.77 12.61 1.38
CA ALA A 85 -11.94 13.44 1.62
C ALA A 85 -13.19 12.64 1.26
N GLY A 86 -13.93 12.16 2.27
CA GLY A 86 -15.21 11.51 2.02
C GLY A 86 -15.63 10.53 3.10
N MET A 87 -16.93 10.22 3.10
CA MET A 87 -17.52 9.12 3.84
C MET A 87 -17.48 7.86 2.97
N PHE A 88 -16.93 6.76 3.48
CA PHE A 88 -16.97 5.46 2.82
C PHE A 88 -17.86 4.51 3.64
N PHE A 89 -18.95 4.03 3.04
CA PHE A 89 -19.81 3.00 3.63
C PHE A 89 -19.44 1.65 3.04
N LEU A 90 -19.08 0.69 3.89
CA LEU A 90 -18.86 -0.70 3.50
C LEU A 90 -19.96 -1.56 4.11
N SER A 91 -20.83 -2.12 3.28
CA SER A 91 -21.80 -3.13 3.74
C SER A 91 -21.09 -4.46 3.97
N VAL A 92 -21.16 -4.98 5.20
CA VAL A 92 -20.74 -6.35 5.50
C VAL A 92 -21.95 -7.25 5.31
N LYS A 93 -21.93 -8.16 4.32
CA LYS A 93 -22.91 -9.23 4.25
C LYS A 93 -22.47 -10.32 5.23
N GLN A 94 -23.22 -10.46 6.32
CA GLN A 94 -23.02 -11.51 7.30
C GLN A 94 -23.49 -12.83 6.67
N THR A 95 -22.58 -13.80 6.52
CA THR A 95 -22.88 -15.22 6.25
C THR A 95 -22.60 -16.03 7.50
#